data_AF-A0A815VXZ4-F1
#
_entry.id   AF-A0A815VXZ4-F1
#
_cell.length_a   1.000
_cell.length_b   1.000
_cell.length_c   1.000
_cell.angle_alpha   90.00
_cell.angle_beta   90.00
_cell.angle_gamma   90.00
#
_symmetry.space_group_name_H-M   'P 1'
#
loop_
_entity.id
_entity.type
_entity.pdbx_description
1 polymer ?
#
loop_
_entity_poly.entity_id
_entity_poly.type
_entity_poly.pdbx_seq_one_letter_code
_entity_poly.pdbx_strand_id
1 'polypeptide(L)'
;DIKSLTLESKSMERILRVADYPNLTELKLYNVNNHIISQYFTNFNHVTDLMVHDIKPFDHEFFLRIARFFPFLKILSVINFKPHSRMDDYWNIDYNPLYSIVEYPNLISLDLRSSHTHYIDQFLDQKRTHLPCLTKLAVNYHGLQMVTDNFTRNASLRNCAQVKELLFERPLKHTKHVYNYFPLLQSCFSCH
;
A
#
# COMPACT_ATOMS: atom_id res chain seq x y z
N ASP A 1 15.92 -21.83 9.82
CA ASP A 1 15.21 -21.32 8.64
C ASP A 1 13.95 -20.57 9.02
N ILE A 2 14.04 -19.24 9.15
CA ILE A 2 12.89 -18.37 9.45
C ILE A 2 12.37 -17.82 8.13
N LYS A 3 11.09 -18.09 7.82
CA LYS A 3 10.41 -17.59 6.60
C LYS A 3 9.55 -16.36 6.85
N SER A 4 9.09 -16.18 8.08
CA SER A 4 8.18 -15.10 8.48
C SER A 4 8.67 -14.48 9.78
N LEU A 5 8.69 -13.15 9.83
CA LEU A 5 9.17 -12.39 10.98
C LEU A 5 8.21 -11.25 11.31
N THR A 6 7.89 -11.12 12.59
CA THR A 6 7.10 -10.00 13.13
C THR A 6 8.00 -9.12 13.99
N LEU A 7 8.05 -7.83 13.69
CA LEU A 7 8.83 -6.85 14.42
C LEU A 7 7.96 -5.73 14.97
N GLU A 8 8.17 -5.41 16.23
CA GLU A 8 7.63 -4.20 16.87
C GLU A 8 8.75 -3.15 17.00
N SER A 9 8.41 -1.86 17.01
CA SER A 9 9.37 -0.75 17.04
C SER A 9 10.50 -0.92 18.08
N LYS A 10 10.18 -1.40 19.29
CA LYS A 10 11.16 -1.60 20.38
C LYS A 10 12.16 -2.72 20.09
N SER A 11 11.82 -3.64 19.20
CA SER A 11 12.64 -4.79 18.83
C SER A 11 13.42 -4.56 17.53
N MET A 12 13.12 -3.50 16.76
CA MET A 12 13.79 -3.20 15.49
C MET A 12 15.27 -2.87 15.66
N GLU A 13 15.65 -2.21 16.76
CA GLU A 13 17.05 -1.89 17.07
C GLU A 13 17.93 -3.14 17.21
N ARG A 14 17.33 -4.30 17.55
CA ARG A 14 18.06 -5.54 17.85
C ARG A 14 18.11 -6.54 16.69
N ILE A 15 17.22 -6.44 15.69
CA ILE A 15 16.94 -7.58 14.79
C ILE A 15 17.31 -7.32 13.31
N LEU A 16 17.65 -6.09 12.92
CA LEU A 16 17.74 -5.72 11.49
C LEU A 16 19.15 -5.75 10.88
N ARG A 17 19.98 -6.73 11.24
CA ARG A 17 21.05 -7.17 10.33
C ARG A 17 20.46 -8.23 9.41
N VAL A 18 20.01 -7.83 8.22
CA VAL A 18 19.38 -8.73 7.21
C VAL A 18 20.25 -9.93 6.84
N ALA A 19 21.56 -9.85 7.08
CA ALA A 19 22.48 -10.97 6.95
C ALA A 19 22.05 -12.22 7.76
N ASP A 20 21.21 -12.06 8.78
CA ASP A 20 20.83 -13.14 9.69
C ASP A 20 19.65 -13.99 9.19
N TYR A 21 18.92 -13.56 8.14
CA TYR A 21 17.71 -14.25 7.66
C TYR A 21 17.61 -14.35 6.12
N PRO A 22 18.48 -15.15 5.46
CA PRO A 22 18.51 -15.28 3.99
C PRO A 22 17.23 -15.87 3.38
N ASN A 23 16.41 -16.56 4.18
CA ASN A 23 15.17 -17.22 3.75
C ASN A 23 13.90 -16.44 4.11
N LEU A 24 14.03 -15.21 4.60
CA LEU A 24 12.88 -14.39 5.02
C LEU A 24 12.09 -13.91 3.80
N THR A 25 10.86 -14.40 3.66
CA THR A 25 9.95 -14.02 2.57
C THR A 25 8.81 -13.13 3.02
N GLU A 26 8.44 -13.21 4.30
CA GLU A 26 7.34 -12.45 4.90
C GLU A 26 7.85 -11.59 6.06
N LEU A 27 7.47 -10.32 6.05
CA LEU A 27 7.84 -9.37 7.10
C LEU A 27 6.61 -8.59 7.56
N LYS A 28 6.37 -8.57 8.86
CA LYS A 28 5.30 -7.76 9.48
C LYS A 28 5.93 -6.76 10.42
N LEU A 29 5.62 -5.49 10.20
CA LEU A 29 6.19 -4.38 10.93
C LEU A 29 5.09 -3.62 11.68
N TYR A 30 5.19 -3.59 13.00
CA TYR A 30 4.23 -2.95 13.87
C TYR A 30 4.82 -1.73 14.56
N ASN A 31 4.04 -0.65 14.62
CA ASN A 31 4.36 0.60 15.30
C ASN A 31 5.63 1.24 14.73
N VAL A 32 5.81 1.13 13.41
CA VAL A 32 6.94 1.74 12.70
C VAL A 32 6.71 3.23 12.54
N ASN A 33 7.76 4.03 12.68
CA ASN A 33 7.72 5.44 12.30
C ASN A 33 8.64 5.68 11.10
N ASN A 34 8.48 6.84 10.44
CA ASN A 34 9.24 7.17 9.23
C ASN A 34 10.77 7.17 9.45
N HIS A 35 11.23 7.49 10.67
CA HIS A 35 12.66 7.58 11.00
C HIS A 35 13.35 6.21 11.14
N ILE A 36 12.63 5.19 11.62
CA ILE A 36 13.19 3.85 11.86
C ILE A 36 13.64 3.20 10.55
N ILE A 37 12.92 3.42 9.45
CA ILE A 37 13.28 2.82 8.15
C ILE A 37 14.65 3.27 7.67
N SER A 38 14.96 4.57 7.75
CA SER A 38 16.25 5.10 7.26
C SER A 38 17.46 4.56 7.99
N GLN A 39 17.32 4.21 9.27
CA GLN A 39 18.45 3.85 10.11
C GLN A 39 18.79 2.36 10.05
N TYR A 40 17.79 1.51 9.79
CA TYR A 40 17.94 0.06 9.97
C TYR A 40 17.62 -0.77 8.73
N PHE A 41 16.99 -0.20 7.71
CA PHE A 41 16.64 -1.00 6.55
C PHE A 41 17.88 -1.22 5.69
N THR A 42 18.13 -2.48 5.40
CA THR A 42 19.08 -2.90 4.38
C THR A 42 18.28 -3.55 3.25
N ASN A 43 18.95 -4.08 2.23
CA ASN A 43 18.26 -4.59 1.06
C ASN A 43 17.56 -5.94 1.37
N PHE A 44 16.22 -5.97 1.39
CA PHE A 44 15.40 -7.15 1.66
C PHE A 44 14.97 -7.84 0.35
N ASN A 45 15.94 -8.31 -0.43
CA ASN A 45 15.69 -8.92 -1.74
C ASN A 45 14.82 -10.19 -1.71
N HIS A 46 14.70 -10.86 -0.58
CA HIS A 46 13.92 -12.10 -0.46
C HIS A 46 12.49 -11.87 0.03
N VAL A 47 12.21 -10.71 0.61
CA VAL A 47 10.88 -10.40 1.15
C VAL A 47 9.94 -10.05 0.02
N THR A 48 8.92 -10.89 -0.17
CA THR A 48 7.86 -10.71 -1.16
C THR A 48 6.55 -10.23 -0.54
N ASP A 49 6.43 -10.35 0.78
CA ASP A 49 5.19 -10.12 1.52
C ASP A 49 5.47 -9.17 2.69
N LEU A 50 4.93 -7.96 2.62
CA LEU A 50 5.14 -6.93 3.63
C LEU A 50 3.81 -6.47 4.19
N MET A 51 3.69 -6.49 5.52
CA MET A 51 2.63 -5.81 6.25
C MET A 51 3.24 -4.69 7.08
N VAL A 52 2.72 -3.48 6.95
CA VAL A 52 3.08 -2.33 7.79
C VAL A 52 1.87 -1.86 8.57
N HIS A 53 2.04 -1.71 9.87
CA HIS A 53 1.03 -1.22 10.79
C HIS A 53 1.57 -0.01 11.54
N ASP A 54 0.88 1.12 11.41
CA ASP A 54 1.27 2.36 12.08
C ASP A 54 0.29 2.79 13.19
N ILE A 55 0.82 3.55 14.15
CA ILE A 55 0.08 4.35 15.12
C ILE A 55 -0.08 5.80 14.61
N LYS A 56 0.88 6.30 13.84
CA LYS A 56 0.86 7.60 13.15
C LYS A 56 0.60 7.38 11.66
N PRO A 57 0.54 8.44 10.83
CA PRO A 57 0.52 8.20 9.38
C PRO A 57 1.89 8.33 8.71
N PHE A 58 2.23 7.33 7.90
CA PHE A 58 3.34 7.33 6.95
C PHE A 58 3.23 8.46 5.92
N ASP A 59 4.38 9.05 5.60
CA ASP A 59 4.50 10.05 4.53
C ASP A 59 4.86 9.40 3.18
N HIS A 60 4.94 10.20 2.12
CA HIS A 60 5.33 9.71 0.81
C HIS A 60 6.74 9.10 0.79
N GLU A 61 7.66 9.70 1.56
CA GLU A 61 9.05 9.25 1.65
C GLU A 61 9.16 7.83 2.23
N PHE A 62 8.30 7.48 3.19
CA PHE A 62 8.19 6.14 3.73
C PHE A 62 7.99 5.10 2.62
N PHE A 63 7.02 5.34 1.72
CA PHE A 63 6.73 4.41 0.63
C PHE A 63 7.83 4.38 -0.43
N LEU A 64 8.49 5.51 -0.71
CA LEU A 64 9.71 5.54 -1.53
C LEU A 64 10.79 4.61 -0.96
N ARG A 65 10.97 4.62 0.36
CA ARG A 65 11.94 3.75 1.03
C ARG A 65 11.51 2.29 0.96
N ILE A 66 10.22 1.97 1.13
CA ILE A 66 9.73 0.59 0.94
C ILE A 66 10.04 0.11 -0.48
N ALA A 67 9.74 0.90 -1.53
CA ALA A 67 10.04 0.50 -2.90
C ALA A 67 11.55 0.22 -3.11
N ARG A 68 12.43 1.02 -2.49
CA ARG A 68 13.88 0.85 -2.56
C ARG A 68 14.39 -0.39 -1.82
N PHE A 69 13.88 -0.68 -0.63
CA PHE A 69 14.39 -1.75 0.22
C PHE A 69 13.74 -3.11 -0.04
N PHE A 70 12.60 -3.15 -0.73
CA PHE A 70 11.85 -4.37 -1.06
C PHE A 70 11.60 -4.46 -2.58
N PRO A 71 12.66 -4.59 -3.40
CA PRO A 71 12.55 -4.51 -4.87
C PRO A 71 11.68 -5.62 -5.49
N PHE A 72 11.52 -6.75 -4.79
CA PHE A 72 10.73 -7.90 -5.25
C PHE A 72 9.39 -8.04 -4.53
N LEU A 73 8.90 -6.97 -3.89
CA LEU A 73 7.65 -6.97 -3.15
C LEU A 73 6.46 -7.32 -4.06
N LYS A 74 5.71 -8.36 -3.69
CA LYS A 74 4.52 -8.85 -4.41
C LYS A 74 3.23 -8.54 -3.68
N ILE A 75 3.26 -8.55 -2.35
CA ILE A 75 2.08 -8.35 -1.50
C ILE A 75 2.40 -7.26 -0.48
N LEU A 76 1.58 -6.21 -0.47
CA LEU A 76 1.69 -5.11 0.49
C LEU A 76 0.37 -4.93 1.22
N SER A 77 0.41 -4.95 2.55
CA SER A 77 -0.72 -4.59 3.40
C SER A 77 -0.34 -3.36 4.23
N VAL A 78 -1.14 -2.31 4.15
CA VAL A 78 -0.96 -1.09 4.95
C VAL A 78 -2.14 -0.97 5.89
N ILE A 79 -1.85 -0.94 7.19
CA ILE A 79 -2.87 -0.86 8.24
C ILE A 79 -2.61 0.41 9.04
N ASN A 80 -3.65 1.24 9.15
CA ASN A 80 -3.63 2.44 9.97
C ASN A 80 -5.06 2.76 10.43
N PHE A 81 -5.29 2.61 11.73
CA PHE A 81 -6.60 2.84 12.33
C PHE A 81 -6.84 4.29 12.76
N LYS A 82 -5.81 5.13 12.84
CA LYS A 82 -5.95 6.49 13.35
C LYS A 82 -6.04 7.50 12.21
N PRO A 83 -7.17 8.21 12.05
CA PRO A 83 -7.21 9.35 11.15
C PRO A 83 -6.22 10.42 11.62
N HIS A 84 -5.55 11.07 10.67
CA HIS A 84 -4.75 12.26 10.96
C HIS A 84 -5.72 13.32 11.50
N SER A 85 -5.56 13.75 12.76
CA SER A 85 -6.42 14.79 13.35
C SER A 85 -6.23 16.19 12.74
N ARG A 86 -5.35 16.33 11.73
CA ARG A 86 -5.02 17.56 11.00
C ARG A 86 -5.06 17.35 9.48
N MET A 87 -6.11 16.72 8.97
CA MET A 87 -6.24 16.42 7.54
C MET A 87 -6.17 17.67 6.64
N ASP A 88 -6.59 18.83 7.12
CA ASP A 88 -6.62 20.07 6.34
C ASP A 88 -5.22 20.57 5.92
N ASP A 89 -4.19 20.19 6.69
CA ASP A 89 -2.80 20.57 6.39
C ASP A 89 -2.16 19.65 5.33
N TYR A 90 -2.62 18.39 5.20
CA TYR A 90 -1.97 17.38 4.34
C TYR A 90 -2.53 17.33 2.92
N TRP A 91 -3.82 17.63 2.72
CA TRP A 91 -4.38 17.80 1.36
C TRP A 91 -3.84 19.05 0.67
N ASN A 92 -3.32 20.01 1.44
CA ASN A 92 -2.66 21.23 0.98
C ASN A 92 -1.13 21.15 0.99
N ILE A 93 -0.52 19.99 1.28
CA ILE A 93 0.86 19.78 0.85
C ILE A 93 0.77 19.58 -0.66
N ASP A 94 0.76 20.72 -1.35
CA ASP A 94 1.00 20.85 -2.77
C ASP A 94 2.03 19.80 -3.16
N TYR A 95 1.65 18.97 -4.12
CA TYR A 95 2.56 18.05 -4.81
C TYR A 95 3.88 18.79 -5.00
N ASN A 96 4.88 18.47 -4.18
CA ASN A 96 6.19 19.04 -4.38
C ASN A 96 6.75 18.24 -5.56
N PRO A 97 6.94 18.86 -6.74
CA PRO A 97 7.41 18.16 -7.93
C PRO A 97 8.80 17.53 -7.76
N LEU A 98 9.48 17.80 -6.64
CA LEU A 98 10.72 17.14 -6.25
C LEU A 98 10.52 15.71 -5.73
N TYR A 99 9.32 15.32 -5.28
CA TYR A 99 9.11 13.94 -4.84
C TYR A 99 9.01 13.01 -6.04
N SER A 100 9.92 12.02 -6.08
CA SER A 100 9.92 10.98 -7.09
C SER A 100 8.63 10.16 -7.02
N ILE A 101 8.18 9.70 -8.19
CA ILE A 101 7.11 8.69 -8.28
C ILE A 101 7.61 7.41 -7.63
N VAL A 102 6.80 6.81 -6.76
CA VAL A 102 7.09 5.51 -6.16
C VAL A 102 6.74 4.43 -7.17
N GLU A 103 7.66 3.52 -7.47
CA GLU A 103 7.39 2.41 -8.38
C GLU A 103 7.45 1.08 -7.65
N TYR A 104 6.39 0.27 -7.79
CA TYR A 104 6.36 -1.10 -7.31
C TYR A 104 6.19 -2.06 -8.50
N PRO A 105 7.29 -2.40 -9.22
CA PRO A 105 7.19 -3.14 -10.48
C PRO A 105 6.66 -4.56 -10.31
N ASN A 106 6.79 -5.15 -9.11
CA ASN A 106 6.43 -6.54 -8.84
C ASN A 106 5.16 -6.69 -7.98
N LEU A 107 4.51 -5.59 -7.59
CA LEU A 107 3.39 -5.63 -6.65
C LEU A 107 2.13 -6.13 -7.34
N ILE A 108 1.61 -7.27 -6.89
CA ILE A 108 0.47 -7.99 -7.45
C ILE A 108 -0.78 -7.80 -6.59
N SER A 109 -0.60 -7.69 -5.27
CA SER A 109 -1.68 -7.53 -4.30
C SER A 109 -1.42 -6.36 -3.34
N LEU A 110 -2.42 -5.50 -3.20
CA LEU A 110 -2.40 -4.36 -2.28
C LEU A 110 -3.63 -4.41 -1.37
N ASP A 111 -3.43 -4.43 -0.05
CA ASP A 111 -4.50 -4.37 0.96
C ASP A 111 -4.45 -3.06 1.75
N LEU A 112 -5.51 -2.29 1.58
CA LEU A 112 -5.78 -0.97 2.15
C LEU A 112 -7.13 -0.92 2.89
N ARG A 113 -7.76 -2.06 3.17
CA ARG A 113 -9.10 -2.11 3.81
C ARG A 113 -9.13 -1.37 5.15
N SER A 114 -8.12 -1.63 5.98
CA SER A 114 -7.94 -1.00 7.29
C SER A 114 -6.97 0.18 7.25
N SER A 115 -6.97 0.93 6.15
CA SER A 115 -6.09 2.08 5.93
C SER A 115 -6.92 3.35 5.73
N HIS A 116 -6.29 4.49 5.98
CA HIS A 116 -6.92 5.78 5.72
C HIS A 116 -7.01 6.08 4.21
N THR A 117 -8.00 6.87 3.81
CA THR A 117 -8.25 7.28 2.42
C THR A 117 -7.08 8.00 1.73
N HIS A 118 -6.12 8.55 2.48
CA HIS A 118 -4.98 9.23 1.87
C HIS A 118 -3.97 8.23 1.30
N TYR A 119 -3.86 7.04 1.88
CA TYR A 119 -3.06 5.96 1.28
C TYR A 119 -3.71 5.45 0.01
N ILE A 120 -5.04 5.34 0.00
CA ILE A 120 -5.78 5.00 -1.21
C ILE A 120 -5.47 6.03 -2.31
N ASP A 121 -5.51 7.33 -2.01
CA ASP A 121 -5.14 8.39 -2.96
C ASP A 121 -3.68 8.27 -3.41
N GLN A 122 -2.75 8.11 -2.48
CA GLN A 122 -1.33 8.00 -2.78
C GLN A 122 -0.98 6.82 -3.68
N PHE A 123 -1.53 5.63 -3.40
CA PHE A 123 -1.25 4.42 -4.18
C PHE A 123 -1.98 4.41 -5.51
N LEU A 124 -3.22 4.91 -5.57
CA LEU A 124 -3.99 4.87 -6.79
C LEU A 124 -3.63 6.02 -7.73
N ASP A 125 -3.24 7.21 -7.26
CA ASP A 125 -2.82 8.30 -8.14
C ASP A 125 -1.52 7.98 -8.88
N GLN A 126 -1.61 7.85 -10.20
CA GLN A 126 -0.48 7.56 -11.09
C GLN A 126 0.63 8.62 -11.05
N LYS A 127 0.33 9.85 -10.59
CA LYS A 127 1.36 10.90 -10.42
C LYS A 127 2.21 10.68 -9.18
N ARG A 128 1.78 9.80 -8.27
CA ARG A 128 2.46 9.51 -7.00
C ARG A 128 3.03 8.11 -6.98
N THR A 129 2.30 7.13 -7.51
CA THR A 129 2.70 5.72 -7.49
C THR A 129 2.43 5.05 -8.83
N HIS A 130 3.34 4.21 -9.30
CA HIS A 130 3.15 3.32 -10.44
C HIS A 130 3.03 1.86 -9.99
N LEU A 131 1.93 1.21 -10.37
CA LEU A 131 1.59 -0.16 -9.98
C LEU A 131 1.31 -1.05 -11.21
N PRO A 132 2.30 -1.30 -12.09
CA PRO A 132 2.06 -1.92 -13.40
C PRO A 132 1.55 -3.37 -13.34
N CYS A 133 1.80 -4.07 -12.24
CA CYS A 133 1.43 -5.48 -12.06
C CYS A 133 0.28 -5.70 -11.07
N LEU A 134 -0.40 -4.64 -10.63
CA LEU A 134 -1.47 -4.77 -9.63
C LEU A 134 -2.68 -5.49 -10.21
N THR A 135 -2.94 -6.71 -9.73
CA THR A 135 -4.10 -7.51 -10.14
C THR A 135 -5.14 -7.68 -9.04
N LYS A 136 -4.76 -7.49 -7.78
CA LYS A 136 -5.64 -7.65 -6.61
C LYS A 136 -5.59 -6.40 -5.74
N LEU A 137 -6.74 -5.78 -5.54
CA LEU A 137 -6.89 -4.62 -4.66
C LEU A 137 -7.92 -4.93 -3.59
N ALA A 138 -7.51 -4.87 -2.32
CA ALA A 138 -8.43 -4.91 -1.20
C ALA A 138 -8.51 -3.51 -0.60
N VAL A 139 -9.70 -2.92 -0.53
CA VAL A 139 -9.86 -1.50 -0.15
C VAL A 139 -11.21 -1.23 0.48
N ASN A 140 -11.32 -0.18 1.28
CA ASN A 140 -12.60 0.31 1.75
C ASN A 140 -13.38 0.99 0.60
N TYR A 141 -14.63 0.60 0.39
CA TYR A 141 -15.45 1.10 -0.74
C TYR A 141 -15.65 2.62 -0.71
N HIS A 142 -15.98 3.18 0.46
CA HIS A 142 -16.23 4.61 0.60
C HIS A 142 -14.95 5.40 0.30
N GLY A 143 -13.81 4.94 0.81
CA GLY A 143 -12.51 5.55 0.51
C GLY A 143 -12.17 5.50 -0.98
N LEU A 144 -12.40 4.36 -1.64
CA LEU A 144 -12.20 4.22 -3.07
C LEU A 144 -13.11 5.15 -3.87
N GLN A 145 -14.39 5.24 -3.52
CA GLN A 145 -15.36 6.12 -4.17
C GLN A 145 -14.95 7.60 -4.05
N MET A 146 -14.46 8.03 -2.87
CA MET A 146 -13.95 9.39 -2.68
C MET A 146 -12.73 9.68 -3.55
N VAL A 147 -11.72 8.81 -3.51
CA VAL A 147 -10.44 9.01 -4.23
C VAL A 147 -10.63 9.01 -5.74
N THR A 148 -11.52 8.14 -6.23
CA THR A 148 -11.81 8.02 -7.67
C THR A 148 -12.83 9.04 -8.16
N ASP A 149 -13.31 9.95 -7.30
CA ASP A 149 -14.42 10.86 -7.59
C ASP A 149 -15.61 10.13 -8.23
N ASN A 150 -16.19 9.20 -7.47
CA ASN A 150 -17.27 8.32 -7.95
C ASN A 150 -16.91 7.56 -9.24
N PHE A 151 -15.66 7.07 -9.32
CA PHE A 151 -15.15 6.33 -10.48
C PHE A 151 -15.09 7.16 -11.78
N THR A 152 -14.78 8.45 -11.68
CA THR A 152 -14.62 9.35 -12.84
C THR A 152 -13.22 9.97 -12.96
N ARG A 153 -12.40 9.90 -11.90
CA ARG A 153 -11.05 10.47 -11.89
C ARG A 153 -10.07 9.66 -12.76
N ASN A 154 -9.51 10.29 -13.78
CA ASN A 154 -8.52 9.66 -14.67
C ASN A 154 -7.17 9.36 -14.02
N ALA A 155 -6.78 10.11 -12.98
CA ALA A 155 -5.46 9.98 -12.34
C ALA A 155 -5.23 8.58 -11.74
N SER A 156 -6.28 7.91 -11.29
CA SER A 156 -6.21 6.57 -10.70
C SER A 156 -6.50 5.42 -11.66
N LEU A 157 -6.91 5.74 -12.89
CA LEU A 157 -7.41 4.76 -13.85
C LEU A 157 -6.31 3.78 -14.31
N ARG A 158 -5.07 4.24 -14.52
CA ARG A 158 -3.98 3.37 -14.98
C ARG A 158 -3.62 2.29 -13.97
N ASN A 159 -3.46 2.65 -12.69
CA ASN A 159 -3.16 1.68 -11.63
C ASN A 159 -4.32 0.71 -11.39
N CYS A 160 -5.56 1.13 -11.69
CA CYS A 160 -6.74 0.29 -11.54
C CYS A 160 -7.03 -0.62 -12.76
N ALA A 161 -6.51 -0.28 -13.95
CA ALA A 161 -6.88 -0.95 -15.19
C ALA A 161 -6.53 -2.44 -15.25
N GLN A 162 -5.50 -2.87 -14.51
CA GLN A 162 -5.04 -4.26 -14.47
C GLN A 162 -5.68 -5.09 -13.34
N VAL A 163 -6.49 -4.48 -12.48
CA VAL A 163 -7.11 -5.15 -11.34
C VAL A 163 -8.18 -6.12 -11.83
N LYS A 164 -8.01 -7.39 -11.46
CA LYS A 164 -8.89 -8.52 -11.78
C LYS A 164 -9.75 -8.94 -10.59
N GLU A 165 -9.27 -8.67 -9.38
CA GLU A 165 -9.94 -8.99 -8.13
C GLU A 165 -10.01 -7.73 -7.24
N LEU A 166 -11.22 -7.34 -6.88
CA LEU A 166 -11.49 -6.19 -6.01
C LEU A 166 -12.22 -6.67 -4.77
N LEU A 167 -11.56 -6.55 -3.63
CA LEU A 167 -12.07 -7.00 -2.34
C LEU A 167 -12.49 -5.81 -1.48
N PHE A 168 -13.66 -5.92 -0.87
CA PHE A 168 -14.19 -4.94 0.06
C PHE A 168 -14.46 -5.58 1.41
N GLU A 169 -14.47 -4.78 2.48
CA GLU A 169 -14.89 -5.25 3.81
C GLU A 169 -16.36 -5.67 3.86
N ARG A 170 -17.18 -5.13 2.96
CA ARG A 170 -18.61 -5.45 2.87
C ARG A 170 -18.99 -5.76 1.43
N PRO A 171 -19.95 -6.68 1.20
CA PRO A 171 -20.43 -6.98 -0.14
C PRO A 171 -20.95 -5.73 -0.83
N LEU A 172 -20.56 -5.50 -2.08
CA LEU A 172 -21.13 -4.43 -2.88
C LEU A 172 -22.46 -4.85 -3.49
N LYS A 173 -23.40 -3.90 -3.52
CA LYS A 173 -24.48 -3.95 -4.51
C LYS A 173 -23.87 -3.53 -5.84
N HIS A 174 -24.01 -4.37 -6.87
CA HIS A 174 -23.46 -4.13 -8.20
C HIS A 174 -23.76 -2.70 -8.70
N THR A 175 -22.72 -1.91 -8.98
CA THR A 175 -22.85 -0.61 -9.65
C THR A 175 -22.09 -0.65 -10.98
N LYS A 176 -22.74 -0.23 -12.07
CA LYS A 176 -22.15 -0.23 -13.42
C LYS A 176 -20.84 0.59 -13.48
N HIS A 177 -20.73 1.63 -12.65
CA HIS A 177 -19.56 2.50 -12.59
C HIS A 177 -18.28 1.77 -12.18
N VAL A 178 -18.36 0.83 -11.24
CA VAL A 178 -17.20 0.03 -10.81
C VAL A 178 -16.66 -0.79 -11.97
N TYR A 179 -17.52 -1.44 -12.76
CA TYR A 179 -17.09 -2.26 -13.89
C TYR A 179 -16.43 -1.46 -15.01
N ASN A 180 -16.91 -0.24 -15.28
CA ASN A 180 -16.27 0.63 -16.26
C ASN A 180 -14.88 1.08 -15.79
N TYR A 181 -14.69 1.25 -14.48
CA TYR A 181 -13.44 1.70 -13.89
C TYR A 181 -12.40 0.59 -13.76
N PHE A 182 -12.86 -0.65 -13.59
CA PHE A 182 -12.03 -1.84 -13.46
C PHE A 182 -12.41 -2.86 -14.55
N PRO A 183 -11.93 -2.67 -15.80
CA PRO A 183 -12.42 -3.40 -16.97
C PRO A 183 -12.09 -4.91 -16.95
N LEU A 184 -11.11 -5.33 -16.13
CA LEU A 184 -10.70 -6.72 -16.02
C LEU A 184 -11.32 -7.46 -14.83
N LEU A 185 -12.24 -6.84 -14.07
CA LEU A 185 -12.92 -7.55 -12.99
C LEU A 185 -13.68 -8.73 -13.53
N GLN A 186 -13.24 -9.92 -13.16
CA GLN A 186 -14.05 -11.11 -13.25
C GLN A 186 -15.20 -10.93 -12.25
N SER A 187 -16.39 -11.44 -12.55
CA SER A 187 -17.62 -11.25 -11.76
C SER A 187 -17.58 -11.80 -10.31
N CYS A 188 -16.42 -12.12 -9.77
CA CYS A 188 -16.22 -12.63 -8.42
C CYS A 188 -16.08 -11.50 -7.40
N PHE A 189 -17.20 -11.12 -6.78
CA PHE A 189 -17.16 -10.54 -5.44
C PHE A 189 -17.05 -11.67 -4.44
N SER A 190 -15.83 -12.16 -4.17
CA SER A 190 -15.61 -13.11 -3.08
C SER A 190 -15.84 -12.37 -1.76
N CYS A 191 -16.90 -12.71 -1.04
CA CYS A 191 -17.06 -12.31 0.35
C CYS A 191 -16.12 -13.20 1.18
N HIS A 192 -15.17 -12.60 1.91
CA HIS A 192 -14.32 -13.29 2.87
C HIS A 192 -14.57 -12.74 4.27
#